data_AF-A0A970G595-F1
#
_entry.id   AF-A0A970G595-F1
#
_cell.length_a   1.000
_cell.length_b   1.000
_cell.length_c   1.000
_cell.angle_alpha   90.00
_cell.angle_beta   90.00
_cell.angle_gamma   90.00
#
_symmetry.space_group_name_H-M   'P 1'
#
loop_
_entity.id
_entity.type
_entity.pdbx_description
1 polymer ?
#
loop_
_entity_poly.entity_id
_entity_poly.type
_entity_poly.pdbx_seq_one_letter_code
_entity_poly.pdbx_strand_id
1 'polypeptide(L)'
;MICRNCQQESNAASRVCPHCGQYMGAESVLFDDDQTALVDQVDDRRWNYSTAPSRKADGHKARRKRGKRRSRLTKRDTYQSRMINWLMVAVVALGFLFILAAAGLVWLQVTPEGQLVKARMGRPASAQAYWSLGTEYLDQGYVGRSIDTYLKAEQIEPERADLDEKLLLLAEAYEAANRISDAEAVYKRIYTTLAPEKSEAYRLAINIMLSQDRQFEAVSLMQTAFEKTGEEGFFNQRSQLVPQPPKASLASGRHMFSKNVEFISSQDYEIWYTTGEGLLPETGQLYTGPITLNEGTYNFRAVALSQNLVSDEMSIRYVITLPTPLAPKTNMESKTYERQIKVSLRIVDEEDKNVTLYYTIDGTKPNLDSPKWTGEPILMPPGRSFLRAIAVNRYGKISNEMVVEYKVERPFRNFFRSENDQFTEFALMKTTYDQFKAKFGEPSAIEPVEDDAVNGATAVYQYPWGEARFVQTEDGLLIYDVKTSQANMTAPRKTKVGMAIDDVTKNFRDMGQVPNERGDRGIYYDLVNGYARFRVASDDPNTGRLEYVYAGNTDGSTTLLYYDIVDGKVSGISMRYINRRLSMVE
;
A
#
# COMPACT_ATOMS: atom_id res chain seq x y z
N MET A 1 24.17 1.25 -18.17
CA MET A 1 24.83 1.68 -19.42
C MET A 1 24.07 2.88 -19.97
N ILE A 2 24.77 3.95 -20.37
CA ILE A 2 24.16 5.10 -21.06
C ILE A 2 23.89 4.71 -22.52
N CYS A 3 22.66 4.89 -22.99
CA CYS A 3 22.34 4.65 -24.40
C CYS A 3 22.86 5.81 -25.27
N ARG A 4 23.75 5.53 -26.23
CA ARG A 4 24.31 6.58 -27.12
C ARG A 4 23.26 7.40 -27.90
N ASN A 5 22.08 6.84 -28.15
CA ASN A 5 21.03 7.48 -28.96
C ASN A 5 20.12 8.44 -28.17
N CYS A 6 19.75 8.10 -26.94
CA CYS A 6 18.87 8.93 -26.09
C CYS A 6 19.54 9.51 -24.84
N GLN A 7 20.82 9.20 -24.63
CA GLN A 7 21.67 9.63 -23.50
C GLN A 7 21.15 9.30 -22.09
N GLN A 8 20.04 8.57 -21.97
CA GLN A 8 19.52 8.09 -20.70
C GLN A 8 20.26 6.83 -20.23
N GLU A 9 20.42 6.70 -18.91
CA GLU A 9 20.91 5.48 -18.29
C GLU A 9 19.88 4.37 -18.36
N SER A 10 20.35 3.16 -18.67
CA SER A 10 19.52 1.96 -18.77
C SER A 10 20.20 0.78 -18.10
N ASN A 11 19.39 -0.12 -17.54
CA ASN A 11 19.86 -1.30 -16.80
C ASN A 11 20.64 -2.24 -17.73
N ALA A 12 21.82 -2.68 -17.30
CA ALA A 12 22.72 -3.50 -18.12
C ALA A 12 22.18 -4.91 -18.42
N ALA A 13 21.17 -5.39 -17.68
CA ALA A 13 20.54 -6.69 -17.93
C ALA A 13 19.76 -6.76 -19.25
N SER A 14 19.19 -5.64 -19.72
CA SER A 14 18.43 -5.58 -20.98
C SER A 14 19.33 -5.15 -22.14
N ARG A 15 19.61 -6.05 -23.08
CA ARG A 15 20.33 -5.76 -24.35
C ARG A 15 19.52 -4.91 -25.35
N VAL A 16 18.47 -4.24 -24.90
CA VAL A 16 17.65 -3.29 -25.66
C VAL A 16 17.38 -2.10 -24.75
N CYS A 17 17.57 -0.88 -25.24
CA CYS A 17 17.25 0.32 -24.46
C CYS A 17 15.73 0.46 -24.33
N PRO A 18 15.16 0.45 -23.10
CA PRO A 18 13.70 0.50 -22.91
C PRO A 18 13.07 1.84 -23.34
N HIS A 19 13.87 2.92 -23.46
CA HIS A 19 13.39 4.25 -23.82
C HIS A 19 13.34 4.54 -25.32
N CYS A 20 14.07 3.79 -26.15
CA CYS A 20 14.11 3.99 -27.60
C CYS A 20 14.05 2.71 -28.45
N GLY A 21 13.93 1.52 -27.83
CA GLY A 21 13.81 0.24 -28.53
C GLY A 21 15.07 -0.26 -29.22
N GLN A 22 16.17 0.50 -29.20
CA GLN A 22 17.39 0.16 -29.91
C GLN A 22 18.20 -0.93 -29.19
N TYR A 23 18.65 -1.95 -29.94
CA TYR A 23 19.50 -3.02 -29.42
C TYR A 23 20.87 -2.49 -28.99
N MET A 24 21.36 -2.93 -27.83
CA MET A 24 22.62 -2.53 -27.20
C MET A 24 23.45 -3.78 -26.85
N GLY A 25 23.83 -4.53 -27.89
CA GLY A 25 24.84 -5.59 -27.78
C GLY A 25 26.26 -5.05 -27.95
N ALA A 26 27.24 -5.77 -27.42
CA ALA A 26 28.65 -5.53 -27.72
C ALA A 26 28.98 -6.01 -29.14
N GLU A 27 29.91 -5.34 -29.81
CA GLU A 27 30.35 -5.69 -31.17
C GLU A 27 31.15 -7.00 -31.19
N SER A 28 30.99 -7.76 -32.28
CA SER A 28 31.78 -8.95 -32.56
C SER A 28 33.16 -8.58 -33.08
N VAL A 29 34.19 -9.33 -32.66
CA VAL A 29 35.51 -9.30 -33.31
C VAL A 29 35.34 -9.63 -34.80
N LEU A 30 35.76 -8.70 -35.66
CA LEU A 30 35.89 -8.92 -37.11
C LEU A 30 37.31 -8.56 -37.55
N PHE A 31 37.69 -9.12 -38.68
CA PHE A 31 39.05 -9.10 -39.21
C PHE A 31 39.28 -7.82 -40.02
N ASP A 32 40.43 -7.18 -39.84
CA ASP A 32 40.96 -6.23 -40.82
C ASP A 32 41.46 -7.00 -42.05
N ASP A 33 40.99 -6.62 -43.23
CA ASP A 33 41.68 -6.86 -44.49
C ASP A 33 41.56 -5.63 -45.40
N ASP A 34 42.67 -5.37 -46.09
CA ASP A 34 43.07 -4.22 -46.90
C ASP A 34 41.98 -3.46 -47.70
N GLN A 35 41.79 -2.13 -47.46
CA GLN A 35 42.14 -1.09 -48.46
C GLN A 35 41.91 0.41 -48.10
N THR A 36 42.79 1.21 -48.70
CA THR A 36 42.86 2.68 -48.87
C THR A 36 41.52 3.44 -49.11
N ALA A 37 41.36 4.75 -48.86
CA ALA A 37 42.33 5.86 -49.00
C ALA A 37 41.91 7.21 -48.33
N LEU A 38 42.81 8.21 -48.45
CA LEU A 38 42.61 9.68 -48.44
C LEU A 38 42.56 10.50 -47.11
N VAL A 39 43.74 11.03 -46.76
CA VAL A 39 44.06 12.49 -46.66
C VAL A 39 43.63 13.33 -45.43
N ASP A 40 44.56 14.23 -45.04
CA ASP A 40 44.45 15.39 -44.14
C ASP A 40 44.25 15.17 -42.62
N GLN A 41 44.87 15.96 -41.72
CA GLN A 41 46.09 16.79 -41.79
C GLN A 41 46.56 17.18 -40.35
N VAL A 42 47.80 17.70 -40.22
CA VAL A 42 48.25 18.65 -39.15
C VAL A 42 48.38 18.15 -37.68
N ASP A 43 49.64 18.18 -37.17
CA ASP A 43 50.12 18.57 -35.82
C ASP A 43 49.62 17.87 -34.52
N ASP A 44 50.43 17.67 -33.46
CA ASP A 44 51.90 17.75 -33.26
C ASP A 44 52.28 16.99 -31.94
N ARG A 45 53.58 16.87 -31.64
CA ARG A 45 54.19 16.64 -30.30
C ARG A 45 53.91 15.30 -29.58
N ARG A 46 54.73 14.33 -29.98
CA ARG A 46 55.68 13.58 -29.11
C ARG A 46 55.39 13.54 -27.60
N TRP A 47 55.46 12.32 -27.04
CA TRP A 47 56.36 12.07 -25.92
C TRP A 47 57.33 10.93 -26.27
N ASN A 48 58.63 11.16 -26.06
CA ASN A 48 59.62 10.10 -25.99
C ASN A 48 59.81 9.73 -24.52
N TYR A 49 59.98 8.46 -24.20
CA TYR A 49 61.15 8.08 -23.40
C TYR A 49 61.75 6.77 -23.90
N SER A 50 63.08 6.76 -23.96
CA SER A 50 63.87 5.68 -24.57
C SER A 50 64.24 4.61 -23.55
N THR A 51 64.19 3.34 -23.96
CA THR A 51 65.07 2.31 -23.40
C THR A 51 65.84 1.59 -24.52
N ALA A 52 67.08 1.24 -24.22
CA ALA A 52 68.06 0.57 -25.07
C ALA A 52 69.12 -0.05 -24.13
N PRO A 53 70.04 -0.94 -24.58
CA PRO A 53 70.22 -1.44 -25.96
C PRO A 53 70.27 -2.98 -26.09
N SER A 54 70.24 -3.47 -27.32
CA SER A 54 70.69 -4.83 -27.69
C SER A 54 71.45 -4.80 -29.03
N ARG A 55 72.06 -5.92 -29.45
CA ARG A 55 73.22 -5.96 -30.38
C ARG A 55 73.00 -6.82 -31.64
N LYS A 56 73.62 -6.40 -32.76
CA LYS A 56 73.86 -7.12 -34.05
C LYS A 56 72.57 -7.39 -34.88
N ALA A 57 72.61 -7.67 -36.20
CA ALA A 57 73.72 -7.86 -37.14
C ALA A 57 73.39 -7.34 -38.58
N ASP A 58 74.41 -7.26 -39.44
CA ASP A 58 74.47 -7.48 -40.90
C ASP A 58 73.30 -7.08 -41.86
N GLY A 59 73.62 -6.41 -42.99
CA GLY A 59 72.59 -5.95 -43.95
C GLY A 59 73.05 -5.30 -45.28
N HIS A 60 74.18 -5.73 -45.84
CA HIS A 60 74.67 -5.51 -47.23
C HIS A 60 73.90 -4.65 -48.30
N LYS A 61 74.63 -3.66 -48.87
CA LYS A 61 74.68 -3.27 -50.33
C LYS A 61 73.39 -2.56 -50.86
N ALA A 62 73.35 -1.77 -51.96
CA ALA A 62 74.26 -1.34 -53.03
C ALA A 62 73.74 0.02 -53.66
N ARG A 63 74.36 0.77 -54.61
CA ARG A 63 75.76 1.02 -55.07
C ARG A 63 75.76 1.93 -56.35
N ARG A 64 76.57 3.00 -56.41
CA ARG A 64 76.87 3.92 -57.59
C ARG A 64 75.69 4.82 -58.04
N LYS A 65 75.83 5.94 -58.79
CA LYS A 65 76.73 6.50 -59.86
C LYS A 65 76.92 8.04 -59.63
N ARG A 66 77.84 8.86 -60.22
CA ARG A 66 79.04 8.67 -61.09
C ARG A 66 80.16 9.77 -60.94
N GLY A 67 79.89 11.05 -60.69
CA GLY A 67 80.88 12.18 -60.62
C GLY A 67 80.26 13.56 -60.94
N LYS A 68 80.95 14.72 -61.09
CA LYS A 68 82.37 15.19 -61.03
C LYS A 68 82.33 16.68 -60.57
N ARG A 69 83.22 17.33 -59.78
CA ARG A 69 84.69 17.35 -59.55
C ARG A 69 85.48 18.43 -60.34
N ARG A 70 85.71 19.59 -59.71
CA ARG A 70 86.80 20.62 -59.85
C ARG A 70 86.70 21.55 -58.61
N SER A 71 87.72 22.22 -58.07
CA SER A 71 89.17 22.36 -58.38
C SER A 71 90.00 22.40 -57.06
N ARG A 72 91.29 22.79 -57.08
CA ARG A 72 92.24 22.78 -55.93
C ARG A 72 92.62 24.20 -55.46
N LEU A 73 93.05 24.34 -54.19
CA LEU A 73 93.96 25.35 -53.53
C LEU A 73 93.58 25.38 -52.02
N THR A 74 94.44 25.46 -50.98
CA THR A 74 95.90 25.26 -50.79
C THR A 74 96.16 24.85 -49.30
N LYS A 75 97.42 24.71 -48.84
CA LYS A 75 97.79 24.49 -47.41
C LYS A 75 98.30 25.79 -46.76
N ARG A 76 98.01 26.01 -45.46
CA ARG A 76 98.88 26.73 -44.50
C ARG A 76 98.55 26.31 -43.07
N ASP A 77 99.57 26.15 -42.23
CA ASP A 77 99.46 25.69 -40.84
C ASP A 77 99.62 26.88 -39.88
N THR A 78 98.84 26.91 -38.79
CA THR A 78 99.20 27.64 -37.55
C THR A 78 98.60 26.91 -36.34
N TYR A 79 99.40 26.70 -35.30
CA TYR A 79 98.99 26.05 -34.05
C TYR A 79 99.01 27.11 -32.94
N GLN A 80 97.85 27.70 -32.61
CA GLN A 80 97.74 28.67 -31.53
C GLN A 80 97.36 27.97 -30.22
N SER A 81 98.27 28.00 -29.24
CA SER A 81 98.00 27.56 -27.87
C SER A 81 97.02 28.50 -27.20
N ARG A 82 95.77 28.04 -27.02
CA ARG A 82 94.77 28.77 -26.20
C ARG A 82 95.20 28.72 -24.73
N MET A 83 95.79 29.80 -24.24
CA MET A 83 95.98 30.01 -22.81
C MET A 83 94.62 30.05 -22.11
N ILE A 84 94.40 29.18 -21.14
CA ILE A 84 93.16 29.15 -20.36
C ILE A 84 93.16 30.34 -19.40
N ASN A 85 92.16 31.22 -19.51
CA ASN A 85 91.95 32.30 -18.55
C ASN A 85 91.36 31.71 -17.25
N TRP A 86 92.24 31.33 -16.33
CA TRP A 86 91.89 30.72 -15.05
C TRP A 86 90.95 31.59 -14.19
N LEU A 87 90.99 32.91 -14.31
CA LEU A 87 90.04 33.81 -13.63
C LEU A 87 88.62 33.62 -14.19
N MET A 88 88.48 33.46 -15.51
CA MET A 88 87.19 33.16 -16.13
C MET A 88 86.68 31.76 -15.75
N VAL A 89 87.58 30.77 -15.64
CA VAL A 89 87.23 29.44 -15.13
C VAL A 89 86.77 29.51 -13.67
N ALA A 90 87.43 30.29 -12.82
CA ALA A 90 87.03 30.48 -11.42
C ALA A 90 85.67 31.17 -11.29
N VAL A 91 85.38 32.19 -12.11
CA VAL A 91 84.06 32.85 -12.15
C VAL A 91 82.96 31.89 -12.62
N VAL A 92 83.22 31.07 -13.64
CA VAL A 92 82.27 30.04 -14.10
C VAL A 92 82.07 28.95 -13.03
N ALA A 93 83.13 28.53 -12.32
CA ALA A 93 83.04 27.55 -11.24
C ALA A 93 82.27 28.08 -10.03
N LEU A 94 82.46 29.36 -9.65
CA LEU A 94 81.68 30.03 -8.60
C LEU A 94 80.22 30.22 -9.02
N GLY A 95 79.96 30.59 -10.28
CA GLY A 95 78.60 30.65 -10.82
C GLY A 95 77.91 29.29 -10.82
N PHE A 96 78.62 28.22 -11.17
CA PHE A 96 78.11 26.85 -11.11
C PHE A 96 77.86 26.38 -9.66
N LEU A 97 78.75 26.70 -8.72
CA LEU A 97 78.52 26.46 -7.29
C LEU A 97 77.31 27.21 -6.75
N PHE A 98 77.11 28.46 -7.16
CA PHE A 98 75.92 29.25 -6.80
C PHE A 98 74.64 28.65 -7.39
N ILE A 99 74.67 28.20 -8.65
CA ILE A 99 73.55 27.49 -9.29
C ILE A 99 73.25 26.17 -8.58
N LEU A 100 74.26 25.40 -8.18
CA LEU A 100 74.08 24.16 -7.40
C LEU A 100 73.51 24.45 -6.00
N ALA A 101 73.97 25.49 -5.32
CA ALA A 101 73.45 25.90 -4.02
C ALA A 101 71.98 26.38 -4.13
N ALA A 102 71.66 27.17 -5.15
CA ALA A 102 70.29 27.60 -5.44
C ALA A 102 69.39 26.41 -5.81
N ALA A 103 69.85 25.49 -6.66
CA ALA A 103 69.13 24.27 -7.01
C ALA A 103 68.92 23.36 -5.78
N GLY A 104 69.90 23.25 -4.89
CA GLY A 104 69.76 22.53 -3.62
C GLY A 104 68.75 23.18 -2.67
N LEU A 105 68.73 24.51 -2.57
CA LEU A 105 67.73 25.25 -1.80
C LEU A 105 66.31 25.11 -2.38
N VAL A 106 66.16 25.16 -3.71
CA VAL A 106 64.89 24.91 -4.40
C VAL A 106 64.45 23.45 -4.21
N TRP A 107 65.37 22.48 -4.31
CA TRP A 107 65.07 21.07 -4.03
C TRP A 107 64.57 20.87 -2.59
N LEU A 108 65.24 21.48 -1.61
CA LEU A 108 64.82 21.52 -0.19
C LEU A 108 63.47 22.24 0.02
N GLN A 109 63.05 23.16 -0.86
CA GLN A 109 61.80 23.91 -0.74
C GLN A 109 60.62 23.28 -1.51
N VAL A 110 60.87 22.60 -2.62
CA VAL A 110 59.82 22.17 -3.56
C VAL A 110 59.60 20.66 -3.56
N THR A 111 60.61 19.84 -3.26
CA THR A 111 60.45 18.37 -3.30
C THR A 111 60.02 17.78 -1.96
N PRO A 112 59.22 16.69 -1.95
CA PRO A 112 58.85 15.99 -0.72
C PRO A 112 60.07 15.52 0.08
N GLU A 113 61.05 14.89 -0.59
CA GLU A 113 62.31 14.45 0.02
C GLU A 113 63.10 15.60 0.65
N GLY A 114 63.19 16.74 -0.03
CA GLY A 114 63.87 17.93 0.49
C GLY A 114 63.17 18.54 1.71
N GLN A 115 61.84 18.44 1.78
CA GLN A 115 61.06 18.84 2.95
C GLN A 115 61.16 17.83 4.10
N LEU A 116 61.22 16.53 3.82
CA LEU A 116 61.49 15.48 4.81
C LEU A 116 62.88 15.64 5.44
N VAL A 117 63.90 15.97 4.64
CA VAL A 117 65.24 16.30 5.14
C VAL A 117 65.22 17.55 6.05
N LYS A 118 64.40 18.58 5.76
CA LYS A 118 64.20 19.71 6.69
C LYS A 118 63.52 19.29 8.00
N ALA A 119 62.48 18.46 7.93
CA ALA A 119 61.75 17.99 9.10
C ALA A 119 62.69 17.22 10.05
N ARG A 120 63.52 16.31 9.50
CA ARG A 120 64.60 15.62 10.25
C ARG A 120 65.64 16.58 10.84
N MET A 121 65.92 17.71 10.19
CA MET A 121 66.78 18.79 10.72
C MET A 121 66.09 19.72 11.73
N GLY A 122 64.85 19.44 12.15
CA GLY A 122 64.10 20.29 13.08
C GLY A 122 63.71 21.66 12.51
N ARG A 123 63.74 21.83 11.18
CA ARG A 123 63.33 23.07 10.49
C ARG A 123 61.86 22.98 10.07
N PRO A 124 61.14 24.11 9.95
CA PRO A 124 59.77 24.11 9.42
C PRO A 124 59.71 23.49 8.03
N ALA A 125 58.83 22.52 7.87
CA ALA A 125 58.57 21.74 6.66
C ALA A 125 57.06 21.68 6.37
N SER A 126 56.66 21.04 5.27
CA SER A 126 55.24 20.79 4.96
C SER A 126 54.62 19.72 5.87
N ALA A 127 53.30 19.75 6.04
CA ALA A 127 52.57 18.71 6.78
C ALA A 127 52.89 17.29 6.27
N GLN A 128 52.95 17.10 4.95
CA GLN A 128 53.37 15.83 4.33
C GLN A 128 54.72 15.32 4.85
N ALA A 129 55.70 16.21 5.03
CA ALA A 129 57.03 15.83 5.51
C ALA A 129 57.01 15.45 7.01
N TYR A 130 56.13 16.05 7.81
CA TYR A 130 55.89 15.63 9.18
C TYR A 130 55.10 14.32 9.27
N TRP A 131 54.12 14.07 8.39
CA TRP A 131 53.47 12.76 8.30
C TRP A 131 54.48 11.64 7.97
N SER A 132 55.31 11.81 6.94
CA SER A 132 56.36 10.83 6.62
C SER A 132 57.37 10.64 7.76
N LEU A 133 57.79 11.72 8.44
CA LEU A 133 58.69 11.63 9.59
C LEU A 133 58.04 10.95 10.82
N GLY A 134 56.74 11.14 11.01
CA GLY A 134 55.98 10.47 12.07
C GLY A 134 55.94 8.96 11.86
N THR A 135 55.76 8.50 10.61
CA THR A 135 55.85 7.06 10.27
C THR A 135 57.26 6.53 10.46
N GLU A 136 58.30 7.25 10.02
CA GLU A 136 59.70 6.87 10.31
C GLU A 136 59.99 6.71 11.81
N TYR A 137 59.38 7.53 12.67
CA TYR A 137 59.47 7.36 14.12
C TYR A 137 58.63 6.20 14.66
N LEU A 138 57.51 5.86 14.04
CA LEU A 138 56.69 4.70 14.42
C LEU A 138 57.43 3.39 14.10
N ASP A 139 57.95 3.26 12.86
CA ASP A 139 58.74 2.12 12.38
C ASP A 139 59.98 1.85 13.25
N GLN A 140 60.57 2.92 13.82
CA GLN A 140 61.73 2.87 14.71
C GLN A 140 61.36 2.63 16.20
N GLY A 141 60.08 2.50 16.53
CA GLY A 141 59.60 2.32 17.90
C GLY A 141 59.62 3.60 18.77
N TYR A 142 59.89 4.77 18.20
CA TYR A 142 59.82 6.07 18.89
C TYR A 142 58.38 6.61 18.97
N VAL A 143 57.44 5.77 19.40
CA VAL A 143 55.98 6.01 19.31
C VAL A 143 55.54 7.38 19.84
N GLY A 144 56.05 7.80 21.02
CA GLY A 144 55.74 9.13 21.56
C GLY A 144 56.17 10.30 20.67
N ARG A 145 57.32 10.17 19.98
CA ARG A 145 57.77 11.18 18.99
C ARG A 145 56.96 11.11 17.70
N SER A 146 56.48 9.93 17.32
CA SER A 146 55.57 9.74 16.19
C SER A 146 54.28 10.54 16.40
N ILE A 147 53.58 10.29 17.53
CA ILE A 147 52.37 11.04 17.96
C ILE A 147 52.63 12.56 17.96
N ASP A 148 53.71 13.00 18.62
CA ASP A 148 54.10 14.41 18.68
C ASP A 148 54.36 15.04 17.29
N THR A 149 54.72 14.24 16.29
CA THR A 149 55.02 14.71 14.93
C THR A 149 53.77 14.69 14.05
N TYR A 150 52.92 13.67 14.19
CA TYR A 150 51.59 13.60 13.56
C TYR A 150 50.66 14.72 14.03
N LEU A 151 50.60 15.02 15.33
CA LEU A 151 49.80 16.14 15.86
C LEU A 151 50.27 17.50 15.32
N LYS A 152 51.58 17.67 15.07
CA LYS A 152 52.12 18.87 14.40
C LYS A 152 51.79 18.89 12.91
N ALA A 153 51.80 17.74 12.24
CA ALA A 153 51.41 17.61 10.84
C ALA A 153 49.93 18.00 10.63
N GLU A 154 49.05 17.54 11.53
CA GLU A 154 47.64 17.93 11.55
C GLU A 154 47.45 19.43 11.80
N GLN A 155 48.14 20.01 12.80
CA GLN A 155 48.06 21.45 13.10
C GLN A 155 48.49 22.36 11.94
N ILE A 156 49.31 21.86 11.00
CA ILE A 156 49.78 22.61 9.83
C ILE A 156 48.78 22.53 8.66
N GLU A 157 48.01 21.44 8.55
CA GLU A 157 47.08 21.20 7.42
C GLU A 157 45.80 20.47 7.90
N PRO A 158 44.94 21.12 8.71
CA PRO A 158 43.83 20.48 9.41
C PRO A 158 42.61 20.15 8.53
N GLU A 159 42.57 20.66 7.30
CA GLU A 159 41.52 20.42 6.29
C GLU A 159 42.06 19.65 5.07
N ARG A 160 43.11 18.84 5.30
CA ARG A 160 43.73 17.96 4.31
C ARG A 160 42.71 16.95 3.74
N ALA A 161 42.72 16.76 2.42
CA ALA A 161 41.80 15.84 1.73
C ALA A 161 41.99 14.35 2.12
N ASP A 162 43.23 13.91 2.37
CA ASP A 162 43.60 12.56 2.81
C ASP A 162 43.75 12.43 4.35
N LEU A 163 43.15 13.33 5.12
CA LEU A 163 43.29 13.38 6.59
C LEU A 163 42.73 12.11 7.27
N ASP A 164 41.69 11.52 6.71
CA ASP A 164 41.07 10.27 7.16
C ASP A 164 42.02 9.05 7.05
N GLU A 165 42.99 9.06 6.12
CA GLU A 165 44.09 8.09 6.09
C GLU A 165 45.14 8.42 7.13
N LYS A 166 45.52 9.69 7.26
CA LYS A 166 46.63 10.09 8.14
C LYS A 166 46.26 9.99 9.63
N LEU A 167 44.98 10.17 9.95
CA LEU A 167 44.45 9.91 11.29
C LEU A 167 44.44 8.42 11.66
N LEU A 168 44.38 7.47 10.71
CA LEU A 168 44.56 6.05 11.03
C LEU A 168 45.99 5.77 11.54
N LEU A 169 47.00 6.36 10.91
CA LEU A 169 48.40 6.26 11.36
C LEU A 169 48.61 6.89 12.75
N LEU A 170 47.92 7.99 13.05
CA LEU A 170 47.92 8.58 14.39
C LEU A 170 47.23 7.68 15.42
N ALA A 171 46.14 7.01 15.04
CA ALA A 171 45.44 6.07 15.92
C ALA A 171 46.26 4.79 16.15
N GLU A 172 46.92 4.25 15.13
CA GLU A 172 47.89 3.15 15.25
C GLU A 172 49.04 3.51 16.20
N ALA A 173 49.58 4.74 16.10
CA ALA A 173 50.57 5.23 17.05
C ALA A 173 49.99 5.38 18.48
N TYR A 174 48.71 5.72 18.65
CA TYR A 174 48.07 5.68 19.97
C TYR A 174 47.89 4.26 20.51
N GLU A 175 47.50 3.27 19.68
CA GLU A 175 47.46 1.86 20.07
C GLU A 175 48.84 1.34 20.48
N ALA A 176 49.88 1.61 19.68
CA ALA A 176 51.27 1.27 19.99
C ALA A 176 51.81 1.96 21.26
N ALA A 177 51.20 3.07 21.69
CA ALA A 177 51.47 3.74 22.96
C ALA A 177 50.60 3.23 24.14
N ASN A 178 49.76 2.22 23.91
CA ASN A 178 48.71 1.74 24.83
C ASN A 178 47.71 2.85 25.26
N ARG A 179 47.51 3.86 24.42
CA ARG A 179 46.58 4.99 24.62
C ARG A 179 45.24 4.73 23.92
N ILE A 180 44.62 3.59 24.27
CA ILE A 180 43.48 3.03 23.55
C ILE A 180 42.27 3.99 23.49
N SER A 181 42.03 4.78 24.54
CA SER A 181 40.98 5.83 24.55
C SER A 181 41.18 6.90 23.48
N ASP A 182 42.43 7.23 23.18
CA ASP A 182 42.78 8.28 22.23
C ASP A 182 42.72 7.73 20.79
N ALA A 183 43.10 6.46 20.60
CA ALA A 183 42.86 5.73 19.35
C ALA A 183 41.36 5.63 19.02
N GLU A 184 40.52 5.19 19.97
CA GLU A 184 39.07 5.13 19.81
C GLU A 184 38.46 6.51 19.46
N ALA A 185 38.92 7.58 20.13
CA ALA A 185 38.47 8.94 19.84
C ALA A 185 38.84 9.39 18.41
N VAL A 186 40.02 9.01 17.91
CA VAL A 186 40.44 9.30 16.53
C VAL A 186 39.64 8.48 15.52
N TYR A 187 39.45 7.16 15.72
CA TYR A 187 38.59 6.35 14.85
C TYR A 187 37.17 6.89 14.81
N LYS A 188 36.60 7.25 15.97
CA LYS A 188 35.28 7.88 16.09
C LYS A 188 35.19 9.18 15.31
N ARG A 189 36.21 10.03 15.33
CA ARG A 189 36.26 11.25 14.51
C ARG A 189 36.28 10.94 13.02
N ILE A 190 37.04 9.94 12.57
CA ILE A 190 37.08 9.52 11.15
C ILE A 190 35.68 9.14 10.70
N TYR A 191 35.03 8.16 11.36
CA TYR A 191 33.74 7.62 10.89
C TYR A 191 32.52 8.50 11.21
N THR A 192 32.64 9.56 12.03
CA THR A 192 31.54 10.51 12.28
C THR A 192 31.68 11.87 11.57
N THR A 193 32.90 12.32 11.26
CA THR A 193 33.11 13.69 10.73
C THR A 193 33.90 13.80 9.42
N LEU A 194 34.61 12.75 8.99
CA LEU A 194 35.49 12.83 7.81
C LEU A 194 35.06 11.88 6.69
N ALA A 195 35.02 10.59 6.97
CA ALA A 195 34.73 9.52 6.00
C ALA A 195 33.77 8.48 6.60
N PRO A 196 32.46 8.77 6.71
CA PRO A 196 31.49 7.85 7.31
C PRO A 196 31.35 6.50 6.60
N GLU A 197 31.79 6.41 5.34
CA GLU A 197 31.85 5.20 4.51
C GLU A 197 33.14 4.37 4.72
N LYS A 198 34.11 4.83 5.53
CA LYS A 198 35.39 4.15 5.73
C LYS A 198 35.30 3.00 6.73
N SER A 199 35.05 1.78 6.23
CA SER A 199 34.89 0.56 7.04
C SER A 199 36.06 0.26 7.98
N GLU A 200 37.29 0.56 7.59
CA GLU A 200 38.49 0.36 8.41
C GLU A 200 38.41 1.04 9.80
N ALA A 201 37.94 2.28 9.87
CA ALA A 201 37.80 3.01 11.13
C ALA A 201 36.74 2.38 12.06
N TYR A 202 35.64 1.85 11.49
CA TYR A 202 34.67 1.08 12.27
C TYR A 202 35.27 -0.23 12.78
N ARG A 203 35.97 -1.01 11.93
CA ARG A 203 36.55 -2.31 12.34
C ARG A 203 37.52 -2.14 13.51
N LEU A 204 38.38 -1.13 13.48
CA LEU A 204 39.35 -0.86 14.53
C LEU A 204 38.66 -0.42 15.84
N ALA A 205 37.71 0.53 15.77
CA ALA A 205 36.91 0.92 16.94
C ALA A 205 36.08 -0.25 17.53
N ILE A 206 35.48 -1.09 16.68
CA ILE A 206 34.75 -2.29 17.08
C ILE A 206 35.69 -3.29 17.77
N ASN A 207 36.90 -3.51 17.25
CA ASN A 207 37.89 -4.39 17.87
C ASN A 207 38.32 -3.87 19.25
N ILE A 208 38.53 -2.55 19.41
CA ILE A 208 38.76 -1.92 20.72
C ILE A 208 37.59 -2.22 21.67
N MET A 209 36.35 -1.95 21.27
CA MET A 209 35.16 -2.19 22.12
C MET A 209 35.04 -3.67 22.52
N LEU A 210 35.24 -4.60 21.59
CA LEU A 210 35.21 -6.05 21.88
C LEU A 210 36.34 -6.48 22.82
N SER A 211 37.53 -5.90 22.71
CA SER A 211 38.66 -6.17 23.62
C SER A 211 38.45 -5.64 25.05
N GLN A 212 37.45 -4.79 25.26
CA GLN A 212 37.07 -4.18 26.54
C GLN A 212 35.73 -4.73 27.07
N ASP A 213 35.25 -5.86 26.54
CA ASP A 213 33.93 -6.47 26.84
C ASP A 213 32.71 -5.54 26.58
N ARG A 214 32.89 -4.44 25.83
CA ARG A 214 31.84 -3.46 25.47
C ARG A 214 30.97 -3.95 24.29
N GLN A 215 30.52 -5.20 24.38
CA GLN A 215 29.79 -5.90 23.30
C GLN A 215 28.52 -5.18 22.84
N PHE A 216 27.81 -4.49 23.74
CA PHE A 216 26.60 -3.71 23.41
C PHE A 216 26.90 -2.52 22.49
N GLU A 217 27.95 -1.75 22.80
CA GLU A 217 28.40 -0.64 21.97
C GLU A 217 28.94 -1.15 20.63
N ALA A 218 29.72 -2.24 20.65
CA ALA A 218 30.23 -2.88 19.44
C ALA A 218 29.11 -3.36 18.50
N VAL A 219 28.07 -4.01 19.03
CA VAL A 219 26.89 -4.48 18.26
C VAL A 219 26.11 -3.31 17.65
N SER A 220 25.92 -2.22 18.41
CA SER A 220 25.29 -1.01 17.88
C SER A 220 26.14 -0.36 16.79
N LEU A 221 27.46 -0.29 17.00
CA LEU A 221 28.39 0.28 16.02
C LEU A 221 28.51 -0.57 14.74
N MET A 222 28.42 -1.90 14.83
CA MET A 222 28.34 -2.79 13.65
C MET A 222 27.11 -2.50 12.80
N GLN A 223 25.96 -2.20 13.42
CA GLN A 223 24.76 -1.81 12.66
C GLN A 223 24.97 -0.48 11.94
N THR A 224 25.46 0.56 12.63
CA THR A 224 25.78 1.84 11.99
C THR A 224 26.85 1.70 10.91
N ALA A 225 27.86 0.85 11.11
CA ALA A 225 28.88 0.55 10.12
C ALA A 225 28.26 -0.08 8.86
N PHE A 226 27.35 -1.05 9.00
CA PHE A 226 26.62 -1.63 7.87
C PHE A 226 25.77 -0.57 7.14
N GLU A 227 25.01 0.24 7.89
CA GLU A 227 24.16 1.32 7.33
C GLU A 227 24.94 2.42 6.58
N LYS A 228 26.22 2.63 6.89
CA LYS A 228 27.06 3.66 6.25
C LYS A 228 28.01 3.14 5.19
N THR A 229 28.49 1.90 5.31
CA THR A 229 29.50 1.31 4.41
C THR A 229 28.90 0.33 3.40
N GLY A 230 27.74 -0.25 3.68
CA GLY A 230 27.14 -1.33 2.90
C GLY A 230 27.87 -2.69 2.99
N GLU A 231 28.91 -2.81 3.81
CA GLU A 231 29.68 -4.07 3.90
C GLU A 231 28.97 -5.14 4.74
N GLU A 232 28.57 -6.24 4.08
CA GLU A 232 28.00 -7.44 4.74
C GLU A 232 28.88 -8.01 5.85
N GLY A 233 30.19 -7.70 5.88
CA GLY A 233 31.10 -8.11 6.95
C GLY A 233 30.62 -7.70 8.35
N PHE A 234 30.12 -6.47 8.52
CA PHE A 234 29.60 -6.01 9.82
C PHE A 234 28.30 -6.70 10.20
N PHE A 235 27.41 -6.96 9.23
CA PHE A 235 26.18 -7.72 9.45
C PHE A 235 26.47 -9.18 9.86
N ASN A 236 27.44 -9.82 9.19
CA ASN A 236 27.88 -11.18 9.50
C ASN A 236 28.64 -11.26 10.84
N GLN A 237 29.36 -10.21 11.25
CA GLN A 237 29.97 -10.13 12.58
C GLN A 237 28.91 -9.93 13.68
N ARG A 238 27.95 -9.02 13.45
CA ARG A 238 26.87 -8.74 14.40
C ARG A 238 25.96 -9.95 14.63
N SER A 239 25.58 -10.67 13.58
CA SER A 239 24.71 -11.86 13.67
C SER A 239 25.35 -13.09 14.34
N GLN A 240 26.66 -13.06 14.61
CA GLN A 240 27.34 -14.02 15.49
C GLN A 240 27.29 -13.63 16.98
N LEU A 241 27.01 -12.36 17.28
CA LEU A 241 27.01 -11.80 18.64
C LEU A 241 25.61 -11.56 19.19
N VAL A 242 24.63 -11.19 18.36
CA VAL A 242 23.23 -11.02 18.79
C VAL A 242 22.47 -12.36 18.79
N PRO A 243 21.38 -12.48 19.59
CA PRO A 243 20.43 -13.56 19.46
C PRO A 243 19.90 -13.71 18.03
N GLN A 244 19.67 -14.94 17.59
CA GLN A 244 18.95 -15.18 16.34
C GLN A 244 17.51 -14.64 16.44
N PRO A 245 16.96 -14.06 15.36
CA PRO A 245 15.57 -13.62 15.35
C PRO A 245 14.63 -14.81 15.61
N PRO A 246 13.52 -14.61 16.34
CA PRO A 246 12.54 -15.65 16.56
C PRO A 246 11.93 -16.13 15.23
N LYS A 247 11.38 -17.34 15.23
CA LYS A 247 10.72 -17.94 14.06
C LYS A 247 9.29 -18.31 14.41
N ALA A 248 8.34 -17.91 13.56
CA ALA A 248 6.96 -18.33 13.74
C ALA A 248 6.75 -19.77 13.22
N SER A 249 5.97 -20.57 13.95
CA SER A 249 5.57 -21.93 13.55
C SER A 249 4.66 -21.95 12.31
N LEU A 250 3.92 -20.87 12.07
CA LEU A 250 3.04 -20.69 10.91
C LEU A 250 3.66 -19.72 9.90
N ALA A 251 3.78 -20.15 8.64
CA ALA A 251 4.28 -19.30 7.56
C ALA A 251 3.40 -18.06 7.33
N SER A 252 4.01 -16.91 7.01
CA SER A 252 3.31 -15.65 6.72
C SER A 252 2.33 -15.77 5.55
N GLY A 253 1.23 -15.02 5.56
CA GLY A 253 0.30 -14.92 4.43
C GLY A 253 -1.16 -15.17 4.79
N ARG A 254 -1.91 -15.71 3.82
CA ARG A 254 -3.36 -15.98 3.94
C ARG A 254 -3.59 -17.39 4.47
N HIS A 255 -4.46 -17.52 5.47
CA HIS A 255 -4.87 -18.81 6.05
C HIS A 255 -6.39 -18.90 6.18
N MET A 256 -6.92 -20.12 6.08
CA MET A 256 -8.32 -20.43 6.33
C MET A 256 -8.53 -21.02 7.73
N PHE A 257 -9.66 -20.64 8.35
CA PHE A 257 -10.02 -20.94 9.74
C PHE A 257 -9.07 -20.34 10.78
N SER A 258 -9.47 -20.33 12.04
CA SER A 258 -8.59 -19.89 13.13
C SER A 258 -7.34 -20.78 13.22
N LYS A 259 -6.22 -20.16 13.58
CA LYS A 259 -4.90 -20.80 13.69
C LYS A 259 -4.19 -20.33 14.95
N ASN A 260 -3.49 -21.25 15.61
CA ASN A 260 -2.52 -20.86 16.63
C ASN A 260 -1.18 -20.56 15.95
N VAL A 261 -0.50 -19.53 16.41
CA VAL A 261 0.86 -19.16 16.01
C VAL A 261 1.76 -19.19 17.22
N GLU A 262 2.91 -19.82 17.08
CA GLU A 262 3.93 -19.92 18.12
C GLU A 262 5.20 -19.23 17.66
N PHE A 263 5.87 -18.49 18.55
CA PHE A 263 7.15 -17.88 18.29
C PHE A 263 8.23 -18.69 19.01
N ILE A 264 9.21 -19.17 18.23
CA ILE A 264 10.23 -20.12 18.67
C ILE A 264 11.60 -19.44 18.59
N SER A 265 12.31 -19.39 19.71
CA SER A 265 13.72 -19.00 19.77
C SER A 265 14.56 -20.24 19.52
N SER A 266 15.56 -20.16 18.64
CA SER A 266 16.50 -21.27 18.41
C SER A 266 17.56 -21.43 19.51
N GLN A 267 17.52 -20.56 20.52
CA GLN A 267 18.51 -20.44 21.60
C GLN A 267 17.82 -20.27 22.97
N ASP A 268 16.53 -20.61 23.08
CA ASP A 268 15.70 -20.55 24.31
C ASP A 268 15.65 -19.18 25.03
N TYR A 269 15.98 -18.10 24.32
CA TYR A 269 15.85 -16.72 24.80
C TYR A 269 14.41 -16.22 24.87
N GLU A 270 14.15 -15.26 25.76
CA GLU A 270 12.87 -14.56 25.88
C GLU A 270 12.50 -13.86 24.57
N ILE A 271 11.22 -13.91 24.18
CA ILE A 271 10.71 -13.25 22.97
C ILE A 271 9.77 -12.13 23.38
N TRP A 272 10.01 -10.93 22.85
CA TRP A 272 9.15 -9.77 23.02
C TRP A 272 8.50 -9.43 21.68
N TYR A 273 7.16 -9.33 21.66
CA TYR A 273 6.40 -9.09 20.42
C TYR A 273 5.45 -7.90 20.54
N THR A 274 5.10 -7.30 19.41
CA THR A 274 4.07 -6.25 19.32
C THR A 274 3.26 -6.39 18.04
N THR A 275 2.07 -5.78 18.02
CA THR A 275 1.24 -5.62 16.82
C THR A 275 1.16 -4.16 16.35
N GLY A 276 1.98 -3.27 16.92
CA GLY A 276 2.01 -1.84 16.62
C GLY A 276 3.37 -1.35 16.10
N GLU A 277 3.48 -0.03 15.96
CA GLU A 277 4.67 0.66 15.42
C GLU A 277 5.74 1.01 16.47
N GLY A 278 5.49 0.72 17.75
CA GLY A 278 6.42 1.00 18.84
C GLY A 278 7.75 0.23 18.74
N LEU A 279 8.76 0.69 19.49
CA LEU A 279 10.07 0.06 19.55
C LEU A 279 10.05 -1.20 20.43
N LEU A 280 10.71 -2.26 19.97
CA LEU A 280 10.93 -3.48 20.74
C LEU A 280 12.33 -3.47 21.39
N PRO A 281 12.51 -4.02 22.61
CA PRO A 281 11.50 -4.68 23.43
C PRO A 281 10.61 -3.71 24.24
N GLU A 282 10.96 -2.42 24.36
CA GLU A 282 10.36 -1.45 25.30
C GLU A 282 8.82 -1.35 25.28
N THR A 283 8.21 -1.43 24.09
CA THR A 283 6.75 -1.36 23.90
C THR A 283 6.10 -2.72 23.59
N GLY A 284 6.87 -3.79 23.75
CA GLY A 284 6.44 -5.16 23.49
C GLY A 284 5.64 -5.79 24.63
N GLN A 285 5.11 -6.97 24.34
CA GLN A 285 4.55 -7.91 25.30
C GLN A 285 5.46 -9.15 25.33
N LEU A 286 5.72 -9.68 26.52
CA LEU A 286 6.46 -10.92 26.69
C LEU A 286 5.65 -12.09 26.12
N TYR A 287 6.27 -12.87 25.25
CA TYR A 287 5.69 -14.07 24.67
C TYR A 287 5.66 -15.20 25.70
N THR A 288 4.46 -15.65 26.07
CA THR A 288 4.25 -16.67 27.12
C THR A 288 3.56 -17.95 26.63
N GLY A 289 3.13 -18.02 25.36
CA GLY A 289 2.46 -19.19 24.81
C GLY A 289 1.77 -18.95 23.45
N PRO A 290 1.14 -19.98 22.86
CA PRO A 290 0.55 -19.92 21.53
C PRO A 290 -0.53 -18.83 21.39
N ILE A 291 -0.44 -18.00 20.35
CA ILE A 291 -1.39 -16.91 20.07
C ILE A 291 -2.46 -17.44 19.10
N THR A 292 -3.71 -17.49 19.54
CA THR A 292 -4.85 -17.86 18.67
C THR A 292 -5.28 -16.68 17.80
N LEU A 293 -5.13 -16.82 16.49
CA LEU A 293 -5.62 -15.89 15.49
C LEU A 293 -7.03 -16.29 15.05
N ASN A 294 -7.99 -15.41 15.31
CA ASN A 294 -9.34 -15.47 14.76
C ASN A 294 -9.40 -14.76 13.40
N GLU A 295 -10.59 -14.59 12.79
CA GLU A 295 -10.71 -13.86 11.52
C GLU A 295 -10.19 -12.42 11.64
N GLY A 296 -9.36 -11.97 10.69
CA GLY A 296 -8.75 -10.64 10.73
C GLY A 296 -7.41 -10.55 9.99
N THR A 297 -6.81 -9.36 10.02
CA THR A 297 -5.41 -9.15 9.62
C THR A 297 -4.58 -8.85 10.87
N TYR A 298 -3.48 -9.58 11.04
CA TYR A 298 -2.54 -9.39 12.15
C TYR A 298 -1.16 -9.14 11.56
N ASN A 299 -0.52 -8.07 11.99
CA ASN A 299 0.90 -7.84 11.77
C ASN A 299 1.59 -8.09 13.11
N PHE A 300 2.55 -8.99 13.17
CA PHE A 300 3.39 -9.23 14.34
C PHE A 300 4.81 -8.80 14.03
N ARG A 301 5.39 -8.06 14.97
CA ARG A 301 6.81 -7.73 15.05
C ARG A 301 7.35 -8.39 16.31
N ALA A 302 8.49 -9.07 16.26
CA ALA A 302 9.07 -9.72 17.43
C ALA A 302 10.61 -9.76 17.41
N VAL A 303 11.21 -9.72 18.59
CA VAL A 303 12.64 -9.85 18.83
C VAL A 303 12.90 -10.88 19.94
N ALA A 304 14.06 -11.52 19.90
CA ALA A 304 14.59 -12.30 21.01
C ALA A 304 15.55 -11.43 21.83
N LEU A 305 15.50 -11.56 23.15
CA LEU A 305 16.30 -10.79 24.11
C LEU A 305 17.22 -11.73 24.91
N SER A 306 18.54 -11.50 24.83
CA SER A 306 19.52 -12.16 25.70
C SER A 306 20.18 -11.11 26.58
N GLN A 307 19.77 -11.06 27.85
CA GLN A 307 20.15 -10.02 28.81
C GLN A 307 19.78 -8.61 28.28
N ASN A 308 20.74 -7.89 27.67
CA ASN A 308 20.54 -6.59 27.03
C ASN A 308 20.79 -6.61 25.50
N LEU A 309 21.10 -7.76 24.89
CA LEU A 309 21.24 -7.89 23.43
C LEU A 309 19.91 -8.26 22.78
N VAL A 310 19.48 -7.45 21.83
CA VAL A 310 18.25 -7.62 21.05
C VAL A 310 18.60 -8.26 19.70
N SER A 311 17.80 -9.23 19.25
CA SER A 311 17.90 -9.80 17.90
C SER A 311 17.52 -8.80 16.80
N ASP A 312 17.73 -9.19 15.55
CA ASP A 312 16.99 -8.57 14.43
C ASP A 312 15.47 -8.80 14.56
N GLU A 313 14.69 -7.90 13.97
CA GLU A 313 13.23 -7.92 14.07
C GLU A 313 12.59 -8.90 13.07
N MET A 314 11.89 -9.91 13.59
CA MET A 314 10.98 -10.74 12.82
C MET A 314 9.68 -9.95 12.56
N SER A 315 9.42 -9.60 11.31
CA SER A 315 8.16 -8.98 10.87
C SER A 315 7.33 -9.95 10.03
N ILE A 316 6.13 -10.30 10.48
CA ILE A 316 5.24 -11.30 9.86
C ILE A 316 3.81 -10.79 9.80
N ARG A 317 3.15 -11.00 8.65
CA ARG A 317 1.73 -10.70 8.44
C ARG A 317 0.91 -11.96 8.23
N TYR A 318 -0.21 -12.06 8.94
CA TYR A 318 -1.26 -13.05 8.74
C TYR A 318 -2.56 -12.40 8.30
N VAL A 319 -3.29 -13.06 7.40
CA VAL A 319 -4.65 -12.71 7.02
C VAL A 319 -5.50 -13.97 7.16
N ILE A 320 -6.30 -14.03 8.22
CA ILE A 320 -7.19 -15.15 8.52
C ILE A 320 -8.56 -14.85 7.92
N THR A 321 -9.09 -15.76 7.10
CA THR A 321 -10.43 -15.66 6.49
C THR A 321 -11.27 -16.90 6.77
N LEU A 322 -12.54 -16.71 7.12
CA LEU A 322 -13.51 -17.81 7.21
C LEU A 322 -14.15 -18.06 5.84
N PRO A 323 -14.50 -19.31 5.48
CA PRO A 323 -15.12 -19.60 4.20
C PRO A 323 -16.51 -18.97 4.09
N THR A 324 -16.79 -18.36 2.94
CA THR A 324 -18.13 -17.92 2.52
C THR A 324 -18.85 -19.05 1.82
N PRO A 325 -20.09 -19.41 2.20
CA PRO A 325 -20.79 -20.53 1.57
C PRO A 325 -21.15 -20.20 0.12
N LEU A 326 -21.23 -21.23 -0.72
CA LEU A 326 -21.69 -21.06 -2.10
C LEU A 326 -23.17 -20.62 -2.14
N ALA A 327 -23.49 -19.76 -3.11
CA ALA A 327 -24.87 -19.35 -3.36
C ALA A 327 -25.75 -20.57 -3.70
N PRO A 328 -27.00 -20.64 -3.20
CA PRO A 328 -27.89 -21.73 -3.54
C PRO A 328 -28.18 -21.76 -5.04
N LYS A 329 -28.61 -22.91 -5.54
CA LYS A 329 -29.16 -23.06 -6.90
C LYS A 329 -30.60 -23.55 -6.81
N THR A 330 -31.39 -23.29 -7.85
CA THR A 330 -32.71 -23.89 -8.01
C THR A 330 -32.61 -25.28 -8.66
N ASN A 331 -33.73 -26.00 -8.65
CA ASN A 331 -33.97 -27.22 -9.44
C ASN A 331 -34.61 -26.95 -10.82
N MET A 332 -35.09 -25.74 -11.08
CA MET A 332 -35.88 -25.36 -12.27
C MET A 332 -35.24 -24.19 -13.01
N GLU A 333 -35.18 -24.25 -14.34
CA GLU A 333 -34.54 -23.24 -15.18
C GLU A 333 -35.32 -21.91 -15.23
N SER A 334 -34.60 -20.80 -15.40
CA SER A 334 -35.17 -19.46 -15.58
C SER A 334 -35.82 -19.34 -16.97
N LYS A 335 -37.15 -19.51 -17.04
CA LYS A 335 -37.93 -19.43 -18.28
C LYS A 335 -39.43 -19.21 -18.03
N THR A 336 -40.17 -19.16 -19.12
CA THR A 336 -41.63 -19.11 -19.17
C THR A 336 -42.24 -20.50 -18.97
N TYR A 337 -43.33 -20.60 -18.21
CA TYR A 337 -44.09 -21.84 -17.94
C TYR A 337 -45.61 -21.60 -18.03
N GLU A 338 -46.32 -22.44 -18.79
CA GLU A 338 -47.80 -22.38 -18.94
C GLU A 338 -48.55 -22.79 -17.65
N ARG A 339 -47.92 -23.69 -16.88
CA ARG A 339 -48.44 -24.20 -15.61
C ARG A 339 -47.64 -23.66 -14.44
N GLN A 340 -48.31 -23.49 -13.30
CA GLN A 340 -47.66 -23.10 -12.06
C GLN A 340 -46.62 -24.16 -11.65
N ILE A 341 -45.45 -23.70 -11.22
CA ILE A 341 -44.30 -24.55 -10.90
C ILE A 341 -44.00 -24.55 -9.41
N LYS A 342 -43.43 -25.67 -8.94
CA LYS A 342 -42.82 -25.81 -7.62
C LYS A 342 -41.30 -25.80 -7.79
N VAL A 343 -40.62 -24.89 -7.12
CA VAL A 343 -39.17 -24.68 -7.18
C VAL A 343 -38.56 -25.01 -5.83
N SER A 344 -37.56 -25.87 -5.82
CA SER A 344 -36.77 -26.19 -4.62
C SER A 344 -35.40 -25.56 -4.75
N LEU A 345 -34.88 -25.04 -3.63
CA LEU A 345 -33.49 -24.66 -3.51
C LEU A 345 -32.63 -25.92 -3.31
N ARG A 346 -31.33 -25.79 -3.58
CA ARG A 346 -30.30 -26.76 -3.21
C ARG A 346 -29.05 -26.03 -2.75
N ILE A 347 -28.46 -26.53 -1.67
CA ILE A 347 -27.09 -26.21 -1.29
C ILE A 347 -26.17 -26.75 -2.40
N VAL A 348 -25.21 -25.93 -2.83
CA VAL A 348 -24.25 -26.25 -3.91
C VAL A 348 -22.90 -26.69 -3.33
N ASP A 349 -22.68 -26.35 -2.06
CA ASP A 349 -21.47 -26.63 -1.31
C ASP A 349 -21.41 -28.11 -0.92
N GLU A 350 -20.32 -28.78 -1.30
CA GLU A 350 -20.08 -30.19 -0.94
C GLU A 350 -19.30 -30.32 0.38
N GLU A 351 -18.60 -29.26 0.80
CA GLU A 351 -17.77 -29.22 2.01
C GLU A 351 -18.59 -28.74 3.22
N ASP A 352 -19.34 -27.64 3.10
CA ASP A 352 -20.24 -27.15 4.15
C ASP A 352 -21.72 -27.36 3.80
N LYS A 353 -22.26 -28.49 4.28
CA LYS A 353 -23.69 -28.82 4.17
C LYS A 353 -24.53 -28.26 5.32
N ASN A 354 -23.93 -27.61 6.32
CA ASN A 354 -24.63 -27.07 7.49
C ASN A 354 -24.92 -25.58 7.31
N VAL A 355 -25.74 -25.30 6.30
CA VAL A 355 -26.01 -23.96 5.78
C VAL A 355 -27.51 -23.69 5.79
N THR A 356 -27.92 -22.62 6.48
CA THR A 356 -29.32 -22.16 6.47
C THR A 356 -29.58 -21.35 5.21
N LEU A 357 -30.64 -21.68 4.46
CA LEU A 357 -31.06 -20.91 3.29
C LEU A 357 -32.18 -19.93 3.66
N TYR A 358 -32.04 -18.68 3.26
CA TYR A 358 -33.05 -17.62 3.41
C TYR A 358 -33.50 -17.17 2.03
N TYR A 359 -34.80 -16.90 1.84
CA TYR A 359 -35.35 -16.61 0.50
C TYR A 359 -36.50 -15.61 0.48
N THR A 360 -36.61 -14.92 -0.64
CA THR A 360 -37.71 -13.99 -0.96
C THR A 360 -38.25 -14.24 -2.38
N ILE A 361 -39.57 -14.13 -2.54
CA ILE A 361 -40.30 -14.17 -3.81
C ILE A 361 -41.22 -12.96 -4.01
N ASP A 362 -41.37 -12.12 -2.99
CA ASP A 362 -42.09 -10.84 -3.05
C ASP A 362 -41.41 -9.82 -3.97
N GLY A 363 -40.08 -9.84 -4.04
CA GLY A 363 -39.21 -8.93 -4.79
C GLY A 363 -38.13 -8.25 -3.93
N THR A 364 -38.20 -8.33 -2.59
CA THR A 364 -37.23 -7.71 -1.67
C THR A 364 -35.90 -8.45 -1.67
N LYS A 365 -34.83 -7.83 -1.15
CA LYS A 365 -33.53 -8.48 -1.03
C LYS A 365 -33.52 -9.40 0.21
N PRO A 366 -33.17 -10.70 0.06
CA PRO A 366 -33.14 -11.61 1.21
C PRO A 366 -32.04 -11.23 2.20
N ASN A 367 -32.35 -11.37 3.48
CA ASN A 367 -31.53 -11.02 4.64
C ASN A 367 -31.74 -12.04 5.78
N LEU A 368 -31.19 -11.79 6.97
CA LEU A 368 -31.33 -12.69 8.13
C LEU A 368 -32.74 -12.67 8.76
N ASP A 369 -33.53 -11.62 8.52
CA ASP A 369 -34.94 -11.52 8.93
C ASP A 369 -35.90 -12.10 7.89
N SER A 370 -35.40 -12.62 6.77
CA SER A 370 -36.22 -13.26 5.74
C SER A 370 -36.64 -14.67 6.15
N PRO A 371 -37.65 -15.27 5.50
CA PRO A 371 -38.04 -16.63 5.82
C PRO A 371 -36.96 -17.67 5.48
N LYS A 372 -36.76 -18.59 6.42
CA LYS A 372 -35.86 -19.74 6.27
C LYS A 372 -36.53 -20.81 5.40
N TRP A 373 -35.79 -21.38 4.47
CA TRP A 373 -36.29 -22.47 3.62
C TRP A 373 -36.19 -23.81 4.35
N THR A 374 -37.34 -24.41 4.65
CA THR A 374 -37.50 -25.65 5.43
C THR A 374 -37.32 -26.95 4.62
N GLY A 375 -37.05 -26.84 3.31
CA GLY A 375 -37.02 -27.96 2.38
C GLY A 375 -38.27 -28.07 1.49
N GLU A 376 -39.37 -27.40 1.84
CA GLU A 376 -40.62 -27.48 1.07
C GLU A 376 -40.49 -26.78 -0.31
N PRO A 377 -41.05 -27.36 -1.40
CA PRO A 377 -40.98 -26.74 -2.73
C PRO A 377 -41.83 -25.46 -2.82
N ILE A 378 -41.17 -24.33 -3.07
CA ILE A 378 -41.76 -22.99 -3.18
C ILE A 378 -42.67 -22.94 -4.42
N LEU A 379 -43.94 -22.56 -4.23
CA LEU A 379 -44.91 -22.46 -5.31
C LEU A 379 -44.84 -21.06 -5.95
N MET A 380 -44.29 -20.94 -7.16
CA MET A 380 -44.14 -19.64 -7.81
C MET A 380 -45.52 -19.03 -8.19
N PRO A 381 -45.73 -17.72 -8.03
CA PRO A 381 -46.99 -17.08 -8.39
C PRO A 381 -47.16 -16.97 -9.91
N PRO A 382 -48.41 -16.90 -10.43
CA PRO A 382 -48.73 -16.43 -11.78
C PRO A 382 -48.03 -15.10 -12.15
N GLY A 383 -47.77 -14.84 -13.43
CA GLY A 383 -47.09 -13.61 -13.90
C GLY A 383 -45.56 -13.68 -13.80
N ARG A 384 -44.89 -12.51 -13.80
CA ARG A 384 -43.43 -12.39 -13.60
C ARG A 384 -43.12 -12.45 -12.10
N SER A 385 -42.03 -13.13 -11.74
CA SER A 385 -41.56 -13.27 -10.35
C SER A 385 -40.05 -13.49 -10.31
N PHE A 386 -39.42 -13.08 -9.20
CA PHE A 386 -38.01 -13.31 -8.94
C PHE A 386 -37.88 -14.15 -7.66
N LEU A 387 -37.31 -15.35 -7.76
CA LEU A 387 -36.87 -16.09 -6.58
C LEU A 387 -35.45 -15.65 -6.24
N ARG A 388 -35.30 -15.01 -5.08
CA ARG A 388 -34.04 -14.50 -4.56
C ARG A 388 -33.67 -15.31 -3.31
N ALA A 389 -32.42 -15.72 -3.15
CA ALA A 389 -31.99 -16.50 -1.99
C ALA A 389 -30.51 -16.31 -1.62
N ILE A 390 -30.20 -16.48 -0.34
CA ILE A 390 -28.85 -16.50 0.22
C ILE A 390 -28.65 -17.75 1.09
N ALA A 391 -27.40 -18.17 1.19
CA ALA A 391 -26.92 -19.21 2.09
C ALA A 391 -26.17 -18.56 3.26
N VAL A 392 -26.38 -19.05 4.48
CA VAL A 392 -25.69 -18.57 5.70
C VAL A 392 -25.12 -19.78 6.44
N ASN A 393 -23.81 -19.81 6.63
CA ASN A 393 -23.13 -20.94 7.27
C ASN A 393 -22.94 -20.77 8.79
N ARG A 394 -22.39 -21.80 9.43
CA ARG A 394 -22.10 -21.83 10.89
C ARG A 394 -21.16 -20.71 11.40
N TYR A 395 -20.50 -19.98 10.49
CA TYR A 395 -19.62 -18.86 10.80
C TYR A 395 -20.32 -17.49 10.62
N GLY A 396 -21.63 -17.48 10.34
CA GLY A 396 -22.38 -16.26 10.03
C GLY A 396 -22.03 -15.64 8.68
N LYS A 397 -21.26 -16.34 7.82
CA LYS A 397 -20.93 -15.83 6.48
C LYS A 397 -22.10 -16.06 5.54
N ILE A 398 -22.47 -14.99 4.84
CA ILE A 398 -23.54 -14.96 3.85
C ILE A 398 -22.93 -15.19 2.47
N SER A 399 -23.60 -15.99 1.63
CA SER A 399 -23.22 -16.21 0.23
C SER A 399 -23.44 -14.98 -0.64
N ASN A 400 -22.95 -15.03 -1.88
CA ASN A 400 -23.51 -14.21 -2.95
C ASN A 400 -25.01 -14.50 -3.11
N GLU A 401 -25.76 -13.50 -3.58
CA GLU A 401 -27.20 -13.60 -3.79
C GLU A 401 -27.52 -14.41 -5.05
N MET A 402 -28.32 -15.47 -4.92
CA MET A 402 -28.95 -16.14 -6.05
C MET A 402 -30.20 -15.35 -6.45
N VAL A 403 -30.32 -14.98 -7.73
CA VAL A 403 -31.54 -14.35 -8.29
C VAL A 403 -31.94 -15.12 -9.54
N VAL A 404 -33.18 -15.61 -9.60
CA VAL A 404 -33.72 -16.36 -10.74
C VAL A 404 -35.10 -15.83 -11.13
N GLU A 405 -35.29 -15.51 -12.41
CA GLU A 405 -36.59 -15.07 -12.92
C GLU A 405 -37.46 -16.25 -13.34
N TYR A 406 -38.75 -16.20 -12.99
CA TYR A 406 -39.77 -17.14 -13.44
C TYR A 406 -40.99 -16.38 -13.96
N LYS A 407 -41.46 -16.72 -15.16
CA LYS A 407 -42.71 -16.22 -15.75
C LYS A 407 -43.72 -17.36 -15.84
N VAL A 408 -44.85 -17.25 -15.15
CA VAL A 408 -45.95 -18.23 -15.22
C VAL A 408 -47.13 -17.64 -15.99
N GLU A 409 -47.51 -18.24 -17.12
CA GLU A 409 -48.55 -17.69 -18.02
C GLU A 409 -49.95 -18.08 -17.56
N ARG A 410 -50.37 -17.45 -16.45
CA ARG A 410 -51.70 -17.56 -15.86
C ARG A 410 -52.22 -16.17 -15.49
N PRO A 411 -53.54 -15.94 -15.51
CA PRO A 411 -54.12 -14.67 -15.06
C PRO A 411 -53.78 -14.40 -13.59
N PHE A 412 -53.54 -13.13 -13.26
CA PHE A 412 -53.18 -12.69 -11.90
C PHE A 412 -53.96 -11.44 -11.51
N ARG A 413 -54.05 -11.17 -10.20
CA ARG A 413 -54.56 -9.91 -9.65
C ARG A 413 -53.54 -8.80 -9.84
N ASN A 414 -54.00 -7.60 -10.20
CA ASN A 414 -53.14 -6.43 -10.30
C ASN A 414 -52.61 -5.98 -8.93
N PHE A 415 -51.45 -5.33 -8.92
CA PHE A 415 -50.95 -4.55 -7.77
C PHE A 415 -51.96 -3.49 -7.31
N PHE A 416 -51.82 -2.97 -6.09
CA PHE A 416 -52.58 -1.78 -5.65
C PHE A 416 -52.22 -0.57 -6.53
N ARG A 417 -53.24 0.18 -6.98
CA ARG A 417 -53.12 1.30 -7.93
C ARG A 417 -54.13 2.40 -7.63
N SER A 418 -53.67 3.60 -7.31
CA SER A 418 -54.52 4.74 -6.90
C SER A 418 -55.62 5.10 -7.91
N GLU A 419 -55.41 4.82 -9.20
CA GLU A 419 -56.32 5.21 -10.26
C GLU A 419 -57.56 4.33 -10.33
N ASN A 420 -57.49 3.12 -9.76
CA ASN A 420 -58.55 2.09 -9.79
C ASN A 420 -58.99 1.63 -8.39
N ASP A 421 -58.09 1.70 -7.40
CA ASP A 421 -58.28 1.23 -6.03
C ASP A 421 -58.60 2.39 -5.10
N GLN A 422 -59.81 2.95 -5.24
CA GLN A 422 -60.38 3.98 -4.37
C GLN A 422 -61.51 3.42 -3.49
N PHE A 423 -61.99 4.21 -2.53
CA PHE A 423 -63.23 3.89 -1.81
C PHE A 423 -64.43 3.92 -2.76
N THR A 424 -65.49 3.20 -2.41
CA THR A 424 -66.67 3.03 -3.30
C THR A 424 -67.52 4.31 -3.42
N GLU A 425 -67.50 5.18 -2.41
CA GLU A 425 -68.36 6.38 -2.32
C GLU A 425 -67.63 7.69 -2.62
N PHE A 426 -66.29 7.70 -2.62
CA PHE A 426 -65.46 8.90 -2.79
C PHE A 426 -64.05 8.52 -3.27
N ALA A 427 -63.33 9.47 -3.85
CA ALA A 427 -61.93 9.31 -4.26
C ALA A 427 -61.05 10.44 -3.70
N LEU A 428 -59.85 10.08 -3.23
CA LEU A 428 -58.89 11.05 -2.70
C LEU A 428 -58.45 12.03 -3.80
N MET A 429 -58.23 13.29 -3.40
CA MET A 429 -57.91 14.44 -4.26
C MET A 429 -58.92 14.68 -5.40
N LYS A 430 -60.17 14.22 -5.25
CA LYS A 430 -61.24 14.38 -6.26
C LYS A 430 -62.61 14.69 -5.67
N THR A 431 -62.96 14.11 -4.51
CA THR A 431 -64.24 14.37 -3.84
C THR A 431 -64.14 15.61 -2.97
N THR A 432 -65.06 16.57 -3.17
CA THR A 432 -65.14 17.80 -2.36
C THR A 432 -65.84 17.55 -1.02
N TYR A 433 -65.60 18.43 -0.05
CA TYR A 433 -66.26 18.36 1.27
C TYR A 433 -67.78 18.31 1.18
N ASP A 434 -68.44 19.09 0.31
CA ASP A 434 -69.90 19.06 0.18
C ASP A 434 -70.43 17.72 -0.35
N GLN A 435 -69.72 17.11 -1.31
CA GLN A 435 -70.03 15.78 -1.81
C GLN A 435 -69.86 14.70 -0.73
N PHE A 436 -68.81 14.82 0.08
CA PHE A 436 -68.54 13.91 1.21
C PHE A 436 -69.59 14.06 2.33
N LYS A 437 -69.89 15.30 2.71
CA LYS A 437 -70.93 15.66 3.69
C LYS A 437 -72.31 15.14 3.28
N ALA A 438 -72.66 15.21 2.00
CA ALA A 438 -73.91 14.65 1.46
C ALA A 438 -74.02 13.11 1.59
N LYS A 439 -72.90 12.40 1.84
CA LYS A 439 -72.83 10.94 2.04
C LYS A 439 -72.66 10.53 3.50
N PHE A 440 -71.83 11.25 4.26
CA PHE A 440 -71.39 10.85 5.61
C PHE A 440 -71.90 11.76 6.74
N GLY A 441 -72.64 12.82 6.42
CA GLY A 441 -73.20 13.77 7.39
C GLY A 441 -72.21 14.87 7.79
N GLU A 442 -72.55 15.58 8.86
CA GLU A 442 -71.67 16.60 9.45
C GLU A 442 -70.68 15.98 10.45
N PRO A 443 -69.46 16.55 10.57
CA PRO A 443 -68.47 16.12 11.56
C PRO A 443 -68.93 16.50 12.97
N SER A 444 -68.47 15.77 13.98
CA SER A 444 -68.66 16.12 15.39
C SER A 444 -67.68 17.21 15.87
N ALA A 445 -66.52 17.34 15.23
CA ALA A 445 -65.55 18.42 15.46
C ALA A 445 -64.72 18.67 14.18
N ILE A 446 -64.23 19.90 14.03
CA ILE A 446 -63.30 20.30 12.95
C ILE A 446 -62.12 21.01 13.62
N GLU A 447 -60.91 20.52 13.39
CA GLU A 447 -59.68 21.05 13.98
C GLU A 447 -58.66 21.37 12.87
N PRO A 448 -58.11 22.61 12.80
CA PRO A 448 -57.09 22.96 11.81
C PRO A 448 -55.77 22.26 12.16
N VAL A 449 -55.12 21.65 11.16
CA VAL A 449 -53.89 20.87 11.34
C VAL A 449 -52.91 21.16 10.21
N GLU A 450 -51.64 21.37 10.58
CA GLU A 450 -50.52 21.41 9.66
C GLU A 450 -50.06 19.98 9.36
N ASP A 451 -50.06 19.57 8.09
CA ASP A 451 -49.72 18.22 7.65
C ASP A 451 -48.81 18.31 6.41
N ASP A 452 -47.56 17.87 6.55
CA ASP A 452 -46.49 18.04 5.55
C ASP A 452 -46.63 17.11 4.32
N ALA A 453 -47.69 16.29 4.28
CA ALA A 453 -47.99 15.44 3.14
C ALA A 453 -48.68 16.17 1.99
N VAL A 454 -49.24 17.37 2.19
CA VAL A 454 -50.02 18.10 1.17
C VAL A 454 -49.74 19.60 1.18
N ASN A 455 -49.91 20.26 0.03
CA ASN A 455 -49.71 21.70 -0.10
C ASN A 455 -51.04 22.44 0.08
N GLY A 456 -51.23 23.07 1.24
CA GLY A 456 -52.40 23.92 1.52
C GLY A 456 -52.73 23.99 3.01
N ALA A 457 -53.72 24.79 3.38
CA ALA A 457 -54.29 24.72 4.72
C ALA A 457 -55.08 23.41 4.85
N THR A 458 -54.87 22.67 5.95
CA THR A 458 -55.57 21.39 6.20
C THR A 458 -56.36 21.41 7.50
N ALA A 459 -57.38 20.58 7.59
CA ALA A 459 -58.14 20.35 8.81
C ALA A 459 -58.60 18.90 8.93
N VAL A 460 -58.68 18.42 10.17
CA VAL A 460 -59.18 17.10 10.54
C VAL A 460 -60.66 17.23 10.91
N TYR A 461 -61.47 16.39 10.30
CA TYR A 461 -62.91 16.30 10.48
C TYR A 461 -63.19 15.01 11.23
N GLN A 462 -63.52 15.14 12.51
CA GLN A 462 -63.80 13.99 13.38
C GLN A 462 -65.25 13.54 13.21
N TYR A 463 -65.46 12.22 13.13
CA TYR A 463 -66.76 11.59 12.97
C TYR A 463 -66.92 10.41 13.96
N PRO A 464 -68.15 9.96 14.27
CA PRO A 464 -68.38 8.78 15.13
C PRO A 464 -67.80 7.45 14.60
N TRP A 465 -67.23 7.44 13.40
CA TRP A 465 -66.64 6.26 12.74
C TRP A 465 -65.11 6.34 12.59
N GLY A 466 -64.49 7.49 12.89
CA GLY A 466 -63.08 7.78 12.61
C GLY A 466 -62.90 9.23 12.14
N GLU A 467 -61.89 9.48 11.32
CA GLU A 467 -61.57 10.83 10.83
C GLU A 467 -61.41 10.90 9.31
N ALA A 468 -61.68 12.07 8.74
CA ALA A 468 -61.28 12.43 7.39
C ALA A 468 -60.49 13.75 7.43
N ARG A 469 -59.50 13.90 6.54
CA ARG A 469 -58.70 15.13 6.45
C ARG A 469 -58.86 15.76 5.09
N PHE A 470 -59.07 17.07 5.10
CA PHE A 470 -59.28 17.87 3.90
C PHE A 470 -58.20 18.93 3.76
N VAL A 471 -57.81 19.21 2.52
CA VAL A 471 -56.85 20.26 2.16
C VAL A 471 -57.53 21.28 1.25
N GLN A 472 -57.27 22.57 1.49
CA GLN A 472 -57.74 23.66 0.67
C GLN A 472 -56.86 23.79 -0.58
N THR A 473 -57.43 23.53 -1.75
CA THR A 473 -56.80 23.66 -3.07
C THR A 473 -57.51 24.72 -3.92
N GLU A 474 -57.04 24.93 -5.16
CA GLU A 474 -57.71 25.79 -6.16
C GLU A 474 -59.10 25.23 -6.55
N ASP A 475 -59.24 23.91 -6.63
CA ASP A 475 -60.50 23.20 -6.86
C ASP A 475 -61.41 23.12 -5.61
N GLY A 476 -61.03 23.78 -4.52
CA GLY A 476 -61.78 23.83 -3.26
C GLY A 476 -61.26 22.88 -2.19
N LEU A 477 -62.15 22.45 -1.28
CA LEU A 477 -61.78 21.66 -0.11
C LEU A 477 -61.89 20.15 -0.43
N LEU A 478 -60.75 19.49 -0.67
CA LEU A 478 -60.66 18.10 -1.15
C LEU A 478 -60.18 17.14 -0.06
N ILE A 479 -60.73 15.92 -0.04
CA ILE A 479 -60.30 14.85 0.89
C ILE A 479 -58.95 14.25 0.47
N TYR A 480 -57.98 14.17 1.40
CA TYR A 480 -56.65 13.59 1.16
C TYR A 480 -56.29 12.43 2.10
N ASP A 481 -56.92 12.33 3.27
CA ASP A 481 -56.72 11.22 4.21
C ASP A 481 -58.08 10.80 4.80
N VAL A 482 -58.23 9.51 5.10
CA VAL A 482 -59.40 8.95 5.76
C VAL A 482 -58.98 7.77 6.62
N LYS A 483 -59.51 7.69 7.84
CA LYS A 483 -59.39 6.53 8.73
C LYS A 483 -60.77 6.15 9.25
N THR A 484 -61.17 4.90 9.07
CA THR A 484 -62.49 4.39 9.46
C THR A 484 -62.45 3.05 10.16
N SER A 485 -63.38 2.87 11.10
CA SER A 485 -63.66 1.64 11.83
C SER A 485 -65.02 1.02 11.47
N GLN A 486 -65.78 1.61 10.54
CA GLN A 486 -67.10 1.07 10.14
C GLN A 486 -67.05 0.15 8.91
N ALA A 487 -67.80 -0.95 8.97
CA ALA A 487 -67.91 -1.94 7.89
C ALA A 487 -68.83 -1.53 6.72
N ASN A 488 -69.54 -0.40 6.83
CA ASN A 488 -70.33 0.17 5.72
C ASN A 488 -69.42 0.80 4.66
N MET A 489 -68.40 1.57 5.07
CA MET A 489 -67.39 2.19 4.22
C MET A 489 -66.61 1.11 3.48
N THR A 490 -66.87 1.02 2.19
CA THR A 490 -66.35 -0.06 1.34
C THR A 490 -65.08 0.41 0.66
N ALA A 491 -63.96 -0.07 1.20
CA ALA A 491 -62.61 0.22 0.76
C ALA A 491 -62.28 -0.50 -0.56
N PRO A 492 -61.10 -0.26 -1.17
CA PRO A 492 -60.78 -0.76 -2.50
C PRO A 492 -61.00 -2.27 -2.67
N ARG A 493 -61.45 -2.66 -3.87
CA ARG A 493 -61.77 -4.06 -4.23
C ARG A 493 -62.82 -4.74 -3.34
N LYS A 494 -63.73 -3.94 -2.74
CA LYS A 494 -64.82 -4.39 -1.84
C LYS A 494 -64.35 -4.92 -0.48
N THR A 495 -63.15 -4.53 -0.06
CA THR A 495 -62.63 -4.81 1.28
C THR A 495 -63.36 -3.98 2.35
N LYS A 496 -63.44 -4.50 3.57
CA LYS A 496 -64.25 -3.95 4.67
C LYS A 496 -63.65 -4.30 6.03
N VAL A 497 -63.95 -3.50 7.04
CA VAL A 497 -63.75 -3.86 8.46
C VAL A 497 -64.49 -5.17 8.77
N GLY A 498 -63.87 -6.05 9.55
CA GLY A 498 -64.34 -7.40 9.87
C GLY A 498 -63.92 -8.50 8.88
N MET A 499 -63.33 -8.16 7.73
CA MET A 499 -62.78 -9.13 6.76
C MET A 499 -61.50 -9.78 7.31
N ALA A 500 -61.26 -11.06 6.99
CA ALA A 500 -60.01 -11.74 7.34
C ALA A 500 -58.85 -11.25 6.46
N ILE A 501 -57.63 -11.20 7.01
CA ILE A 501 -56.42 -10.73 6.30
C ILE A 501 -56.18 -11.49 4.99
N ASP A 502 -56.39 -12.81 4.97
CA ASP A 502 -56.27 -13.64 3.78
C ASP A 502 -57.27 -13.26 2.68
N ASP A 503 -58.47 -12.81 3.02
CA ASP A 503 -59.47 -12.41 2.04
C ASP A 503 -59.21 -10.99 1.51
N VAL A 504 -58.56 -10.13 2.30
CA VAL A 504 -58.01 -8.87 1.80
C VAL A 504 -56.88 -9.15 0.80
N THR A 505 -55.88 -9.94 1.16
CA THR A 505 -54.71 -10.20 0.30
C THR A 505 -55.07 -10.90 -1.02
N LYS A 506 -56.02 -11.86 -1.02
CA LYS A 506 -56.56 -12.51 -2.24
C LYS A 506 -57.18 -11.55 -3.27
N ASN A 507 -57.59 -10.34 -2.87
CA ASN A 507 -58.12 -9.33 -3.79
C ASN A 507 -57.01 -8.53 -4.49
N PHE A 508 -55.82 -8.46 -3.89
CA PHE A 508 -54.65 -7.78 -4.45
C PHE A 508 -53.69 -8.76 -5.13
N ARG A 509 -52.62 -8.23 -5.73
CA ARG A 509 -51.45 -9.04 -6.07
C ARG A 509 -50.83 -9.55 -4.77
N ASP A 510 -50.59 -10.86 -4.72
CA ASP A 510 -49.78 -11.52 -3.72
C ASP A 510 -48.77 -12.43 -4.45
N MET A 511 -47.53 -12.45 -4.00
CA MET A 511 -46.45 -13.26 -4.57
C MET A 511 -46.34 -14.65 -3.92
N GLY A 512 -47.10 -14.94 -2.87
CA GLY A 512 -47.12 -16.24 -2.17
C GLY A 512 -46.02 -16.41 -1.12
N GLN A 513 -45.33 -15.32 -0.76
CA GLN A 513 -44.30 -15.32 0.28
C GLN A 513 -44.86 -15.83 1.62
N VAL A 514 -44.10 -16.67 2.33
CA VAL A 514 -44.44 -17.11 3.69
C VAL A 514 -43.98 -16.07 4.72
N PRO A 515 -44.57 -15.99 5.93
CA PRO A 515 -44.06 -15.11 6.99
C PRO A 515 -42.66 -15.52 7.48
N ASN A 516 -41.93 -14.59 8.08
CA ASN A 516 -40.66 -14.86 8.78
C ASN A 516 -40.91 -15.35 10.23
N GLU A 517 -39.84 -15.52 11.01
CA GLU A 517 -39.91 -15.99 12.40
C GLU A 517 -40.60 -15.00 13.36
N ARG A 518 -40.85 -13.75 12.94
CA ARG A 518 -41.61 -12.73 13.66
C ARG A 518 -43.08 -12.62 13.21
N GLY A 519 -43.46 -13.34 12.14
CA GLY A 519 -44.76 -13.22 11.49
C GLY A 519 -44.83 -12.14 10.39
N ASP A 520 -43.79 -11.33 10.19
CA ASP A 520 -43.76 -10.33 9.11
C ASP A 520 -43.78 -11.01 7.74
N ARG A 521 -44.55 -10.46 6.80
CA ARG A 521 -44.82 -11.08 5.50
C ARG A 521 -44.84 -10.03 4.38
N GLY A 522 -43.80 -10.00 3.54
CA GLY A 522 -43.85 -9.28 2.26
C GLY A 522 -44.94 -9.84 1.35
N ILE A 523 -45.74 -9.00 0.71
CA ILE A 523 -46.81 -9.40 -0.22
C ILE A 523 -46.34 -9.20 -1.68
N TYR A 524 -45.72 -8.06 -1.97
CA TYR A 524 -44.91 -7.80 -3.16
C TYR A 524 -43.99 -6.60 -2.94
N TYR A 525 -42.93 -6.50 -3.75
CA TYR A 525 -42.07 -5.32 -3.85
C TYR A 525 -41.70 -5.07 -5.31
N ASP A 526 -42.03 -3.88 -5.83
CA ASP A 526 -41.70 -3.43 -7.18
C ASP A 526 -41.27 -1.96 -7.15
N LEU A 527 -40.05 -1.68 -7.64
CA LEU A 527 -39.39 -0.37 -7.55
C LEU A 527 -40.13 0.75 -8.33
N VAL A 528 -40.95 0.39 -9.32
CA VAL A 528 -41.70 1.35 -10.14
C VAL A 528 -43.08 1.60 -9.54
N ASN A 529 -43.78 0.54 -9.17
CA ASN A 529 -45.20 0.60 -8.82
C ASN A 529 -45.43 0.80 -7.32
N GLY A 530 -44.73 0.07 -6.46
CA GLY A 530 -45.12 0.00 -5.06
C GLY A 530 -44.60 -1.22 -4.31
N TYR A 531 -44.82 -1.24 -3.00
CA TYR A 531 -44.71 -2.45 -2.18
C TYR A 531 -46.00 -2.72 -1.42
N ALA A 532 -46.16 -3.94 -0.96
CA ALA A 532 -47.15 -4.30 0.04
C ALA A 532 -46.56 -5.34 0.99
N ARG A 533 -46.92 -5.26 2.27
CA ARG A 533 -46.41 -6.15 3.34
C ARG A 533 -47.35 -6.15 4.53
N PHE A 534 -47.38 -7.25 5.27
CA PHE A 534 -47.88 -7.28 6.64
C PHE A 534 -46.69 -7.16 7.60
N ARG A 535 -46.79 -6.25 8.57
CA ARG A 535 -45.87 -6.13 9.70
C ARG A 535 -46.60 -6.44 11.01
N VAL A 536 -46.03 -7.29 11.84
CA VAL A 536 -46.57 -7.65 13.16
C VAL A 536 -46.31 -6.51 14.15
N ALA A 537 -47.30 -6.20 15.00
CA ALA A 537 -47.26 -5.06 15.92
C ALA A 537 -47.33 -5.44 17.41
N SER A 538 -47.41 -6.74 17.72
CA SER A 538 -47.51 -7.30 19.07
C SER A 538 -46.78 -8.65 19.13
N ASP A 539 -46.77 -9.33 20.28
CA ASP A 539 -46.28 -10.71 20.39
C ASP A 539 -47.24 -11.73 19.74
N ASP A 540 -48.48 -11.33 19.44
CA ASP A 540 -49.41 -12.09 18.60
C ASP A 540 -49.13 -11.86 17.09
N PRO A 541 -48.77 -12.89 16.31
CA PRO A 541 -48.55 -12.76 14.87
C PRO A 541 -49.82 -12.48 14.06
N ASN A 542 -51.01 -12.59 14.67
CA ASN A 542 -52.29 -12.26 14.03
C ASN A 542 -52.68 -10.77 14.21
N THR A 543 -51.87 -9.99 14.94
CA THR A 543 -52.12 -8.58 15.25
C THR A 543 -51.00 -7.69 14.72
N GLY A 544 -51.35 -6.76 13.83
CA GLY A 544 -50.36 -6.04 13.02
C GLY A 544 -51.00 -5.04 12.05
N ARG A 545 -50.24 -4.65 11.04
CA ARG A 545 -50.71 -3.77 9.96
C ARG A 545 -50.36 -4.34 8.60
N LEU A 546 -51.36 -4.44 7.73
CA LEU A 546 -51.20 -4.72 6.31
C LEU A 546 -51.09 -3.40 5.55
N GLU A 547 -49.93 -3.15 4.97
CA GLU A 547 -49.55 -1.93 4.25
C GLU A 547 -49.57 -2.18 2.74
N TYR A 548 -50.20 -1.27 1.98
CA TYR A 548 -50.07 -1.15 0.54
C TYR A 548 -49.59 0.28 0.20
N VAL A 549 -48.48 0.39 -0.52
CA VAL A 549 -47.84 1.66 -0.86
C VAL A 549 -47.70 1.74 -2.38
N TYR A 550 -48.41 2.69 -3.00
CA TYR A 550 -48.32 2.99 -4.43
C TYR A 550 -47.56 4.29 -4.64
N ALA A 551 -46.28 4.18 -5.04
CA ALA A 551 -45.40 5.31 -5.35
C ALA A 551 -45.12 5.41 -6.86
N GLY A 552 -46.05 4.91 -7.68
CA GLY A 552 -45.98 4.87 -9.14
C GLY A 552 -46.86 5.91 -9.85
N ASN A 553 -47.46 6.86 -9.11
CA ASN A 553 -48.31 7.90 -9.70
C ASN A 553 -47.50 8.81 -10.64
N THR A 554 -48.12 9.24 -11.75
CA THR A 554 -47.47 10.08 -12.78
C THR A 554 -47.22 11.53 -12.35
N ASP A 555 -47.92 12.00 -11.31
CA ASP A 555 -47.70 13.31 -10.67
C ASP A 555 -46.52 13.29 -9.67
N GLY A 556 -45.94 12.11 -9.40
CA GLY A 556 -44.91 11.94 -8.37
C GLY A 556 -45.45 11.80 -6.94
N SER A 557 -46.77 11.71 -6.75
CA SER A 557 -47.37 11.47 -5.43
C SER A 557 -47.21 10.01 -4.96
N THR A 558 -47.50 9.78 -3.67
CA THR A 558 -47.65 8.44 -3.09
C THR A 558 -49.07 8.27 -2.57
N THR A 559 -49.66 7.09 -2.79
CA THR A 559 -50.92 6.69 -2.16
C THR A 559 -50.67 5.53 -1.21
N LEU A 560 -51.13 5.66 0.03
CA LEU A 560 -51.02 4.68 1.09
C LEU A 560 -52.41 4.08 1.35
N LEU A 561 -52.47 2.78 1.58
CA LEU A 561 -53.66 2.07 2.05
C LEU A 561 -53.23 1.09 3.14
N TYR A 562 -53.76 1.29 4.34
CA TYR A 562 -53.46 0.50 5.52
C TYR A 562 -54.71 -0.21 6.03
N TYR A 563 -54.53 -1.45 6.46
CA TYR A 563 -55.50 -2.18 7.26
C TYR A 563 -54.85 -2.46 8.62
N ASP A 564 -55.40 -1.90 9.69
CA ASP A 564 -55.08 -2.29 11.05
C ASP A 564 -55.74 -3.67 11.30
N ILE A 565 -54.96 -4.66 11.74
CA ILE A 565 -55.37 -6.07 11.90
C ILE A 565 -55.29 -6.46 13.37
N VAL A 566 -56.36 -7.08 13.89
CA VAL A 566 -56.45 -7.65 15.24
C VAL A 566 -57.14 -9.01 15.12
N ASP A 567 -56.64 -10.04 15.81
CA ASP A 567 -57.15 -11.42 15.73
C ASP A 567 -57.31 -11.93 14.26
N GLY A 568 -56.38 -11.54 13.38
CA GLY A 568 -56.38 -11.90 11.96
C GLY A 568 -57.45 -11.22 11.10
N LYS A 569 -58.18 -10.24 11.64
CA LYS A 569 -59.27 -9.49 10.97
C LYS A 569 -58.98 -8.00 10.91
N VAL A 570 -59.46 -7.35 9.87
CA VAL A 570 -59.44 -5.89 9.73
C VAL A 570 -60.26 -5.26 10.86
N SER A 571 -59.62 -4.49 11.73
CA SER A 571 -60.26 -3.69 12.78
C SER A 571 -60.43 -2.22 12.37
N GLY A 572 -59.55 -1.72 11.50
CA GLY A 572 -59.65 -0.39 10.91
C GLY A 572 -59.00 -0.32 9.52
N ILE A 573 -59.42 0.66 8.72
CA ILE A 573 -58.86 0.93 7.39
C ILE A 573 -58.50 2.41 7.33
N SER A 574 -57.32 2.76 6.81
CA SER A 574 -57.01 4.13 6.42
C SER A 574 -56.38 4.22 5.03
N MET A 575 -56.63 5.32 4.33
CA MET A 575 -56.09 5.57 2.99
C MET A 575 -55.72 7.04 2.85
N ARG A 576 -54.48 7.31 2.43
CA ARG A 576 -53.85 8.64 2.47
C ARG A 576 -53.14 8.96 1.16
N TYR A 577 -53.32 10.17 0.67
CA TYR A 577 -52.55 10.78 -0.41
C TYR A 577 -51.39 11.58 0.18
N ILE A 578 -50.24 11.54 -0.49
CA ILE A 578 -49.03 12.29 -0.14
C ILE A 578 -48.49 12.92 -1.42
N ASN A 579 -48.39 14.25 -1.47
CA ASN A 579 -47.90 15.08 -2.58
C ASN A 579 -46.36 15.02 -2.77
N ARG A 580 -45.75 13.87 -2.45
CA ARG A 580 -44.34 13.57 -2.67
C ARG A 580 -44.13 12.06 -2.81
N ARG A 581 -43.09 11.68 -3.54
CA ARG A 581 -42.70 10.27 -3.72
C ARG A 581 -41.94 9.81 -2.47
N LEU A 582 -42.46 8.80 -1.77
CA LEU A 582 -41.71 8.17 -0.68
C LEU A 582 -40.49 7.41 -1.23
N SER A 583 -39.44 7.29 -0.41
CA SER A 583 -38.34 6.38 -0.72
C SER A 583 -38.87 4.94 -0.76
N MET A 584 -38.50 4.22 -1.81
CA MET A 584 -38.77 2.79 -1.96
C MET A 584 -37.58 1.93 -1.52
N VAL A 585 -36.45 2.56 -1.17
CA VAL A 585 -35.27 1.89 -0.62
C VAL A 585 -35.42 1.80 0.90
N GLU A 586 -35.39 0.56 1.42
CA GLU A 586 -35.09 0.23 2.83
C GLU A 586 -33.60 -0.15 2.96
#